data_AF-A0A5E4UME4-F1
#
_entry.id   AF-A0A5E4UME4-F1
#
_cell.length_a   1.000
_cell.length_b   1.000
_cell.length_c   1.000
_cell.angle_alpha   90.00
_cell.angle_beta   90.00
_cell.angle_gamma   90.00
#
_symmetry.space_group_name_H-M   'P 1'
#
loop_
_entity.id
_entity.type
_entity.pdbx_description
1 polymer ?
#
loop_
_entity_poly.entity_id
_entity_poly.type
_entity_poly.pdbx_seq_one_letter_code
_entity_poly.pdbx_strand_id
1 'polypeptide(L)' 'MKRMSIEISEETAANLRELAIRCTRSNKLREGFTSHGDLTPSTLLAMLAEDAGMVISRPGSWEGANLAQVLSSHGYEV' A
#
# COMPACT_ATOMS: atom_id res chain seq x y z
N MET A 1 -18.37 5.08 -2.54
CA MET A 1 -18.33 4.52 -1.17
C MET A 1 -17.20 5.21 -0.42
N LYS A 2 -17.43 5.84 0.74
CA LYS A 2 -16.37 6.46 1.55
C LYS A 2 -16.57 6.06 3.01
N ARG A 3 -15.52 5.65 3.73
CA ARG A 3 -15.66 5.33 5.16
C ARG A 3 -14.62 5.93 6.10
N MET A 4 -13.54 6.52 5.59
CA MET A 4 -12.58 7.25 6.42
C MET A 4 -11.81 8.28 5.59
N SER A 5 -11.50 9.42 6.20
CA SER A 5 -10.50 10.39 5.74
C SER A 5 -9.34 10.37 6.71
N ILE A 6 -8.11 10.36 6.19
CA ILE A 6 -6.90 10.48 6.99
C ILE A 6 -6.25 11.82 6.69
N GLU A 7 -5.84 12.50 7.74
CA GLU A 7 -4.99 13.69 7.64
C GLU A 7 -3.55 13.23 7.82
N ILE A 8 -2.68 13.70 6.92
CA ILE A 8 -1.25 13.41 6.93
C ILE A 8 -0.51 14.75 6.82
N SER A 9 0.74 14.78 7.28
CA SER A 9 1.56 15.97 7.09
C SER A 9 1.85 16.21 5.61
N GLU A 10 2.13 17.46 5.26
CA GLU A 10 2.60 17.84 3.91
C GLU A 10 3.84 17.04 3.49
N GLU A 11 4.75 16.77 4.45
CA GLU A 11 5.93 15.95 4.22
C GLU A 11 5.56 14.50 3.85
N THR A 12 4.65 13.87 4.59
CA THR A 12 4.16 12.52 4.26
C THR A 12 3.46 12.52 2.91
N ALA A 13 2.66 13.54 2.59
CA ALA A 13 1.99 13.67 1.30
C ALA A 13 2.99 13.76 0.14
N ALA A 14 4.07 14.55 0.31
CA ALA A 14 5.14 14.66 -0.68
C ALA A 14 5.88 13.33 -0.88
N ASN A 15 6.19 12.62 0.21
CA ASN A 15 6.87 11.32 0.15
C ASN A 15 6.00 10.25 -0.53
N LEU A 16 4.69 10.22 -0.26
CA LEU A 16 3.75 9.31 -0.93
C LEU A 16 3.64 9.60 -2.42
N ARG A 17 3.69 10.88 -2.82
CA ARG A 17 3.71 11.27 -4.24
C ARG A 17 4.95 10.76 -4.95
N GLU A 18 6.11 10.94 -4.35
CA GLU A 18 7.37 10.44 -4.90
C GLU A 18 7.38 8.91 -4.99
N LEU A 19 6.88 8.21 -3.97
CA LEU A 19 6.75 6.76 -4.00
C LEU A 19 5.84 6.28 -5.15
N ALA A 20 4.67 6.90 -5.32
CA ALA A 20 3.75 6.57 -6.39
C ALA A 20 4.37 6.78 -7.79
N ILE A 21 5.17 7.84 -7.97
CA ILE A 21 5.93 8.09 -9.20
C ILE A 21 6.92 6.96 -9.47
N ARG A 22 7.67 6.50 -8.46
CA ARG A 22 8.65 5.41 -8.61
C ARG A 22 7.98 4.09 -8.97
N CYS A 23 6.88 3.74 -8.29
CA CYS A 23 6.11 2.54 -8.61
C CYS A 23 5.56 2.58 -10.03
N THR A 24 4.97 3.71 -10.44
CA THR A 24 4.47 3.93 -11.80
C THR A 24 5.58 3.80 -12.85
N ARG A 25 6.75 4.38 -12.58
CA ARG A 25 7.91 4.25 -13.46
C ARG A 25 8.35 2.79 -13.59
N SER A 26 8.39 2.05 -12.48
CA SER A 26 8.72 0.62 -12.49
C SER A 26 7.71 -0.20 -13.28
N ASN A 27 6.41 0.08 -13.13
CA ASN A 27 5.35 -0.55 -13.92
C ASN A 27 5.57 -0.33 -15.43
N LYS A 28 5.86 0.90 -15.84
CA LYS A 28 6.13 1.25 -17.25
C LYS A 28 7.38 0.58 -17.82
N LEU A 29 8.45 0.50 -17.03
CA LEU A 29 9.67 -0.21 -17.42
C LEU A 29 9.44 -1.72 -17.60
N ARG A 30 8.38 -2.26 -17.01
CA ARG A 30 7.95 -3.65 -17.12
C ARG A 30 6.73 -3.81 -18.03
N GLU A 31 6.50 -2.87 -18.94
CA GLU A 31 5.42 -2.93 -19.95
C GLU A 31 4.01 -3.11 -19.35
N GLY A 32 3.78 -2.61 -18.12
CA GLY A 32 2.46 -2.71 -17.48
C GLY A 32 2.20 -4.03 -16.73
N PHE A 33 3.23 -4.82 -16.43
CA PHE A 33 3.07 -6.16 -15.83
C PHE A 33 2.64 -6.15 -14.35
N THR A 34 2.44 -5.00 -13.70
CA THR A 34 1.95 -4.98 -12.32
C THR A 34 0.43 -5.11 -12.29
N SER A 35 -0.10 -5.80 -11.27
CA SER A 35 -1.55 -6.03 -11.10
C SER A 35 -2.36 -4.75 -10.85
N HIS A 36 -1.70 -3.67 -10.42
CA HIS A 36 -2.34 -2.42 -10.03
C HIS A 36 -2.05 -1.26 -11.00
N GLY A 37 -1.21 -1.48 -12.01
CA GLY A 37 -0.87 -0.47 -13.02
C GLY A 37 -0.17 0.76 -12.45
N ASP A 38 -0.52 1.94 -12.99
CA ASP A 38 0.00 3.23 -12.55
C ASP A 38 -0.62 3.66 -11.22
N LEU A 39 0.20 4.19 -10.32
CA LEU A 39 -0.21 4.58 -8.97
C LEU A 39 -0.25 6.10 -8.78
N THR A 40 -1.21 6.52 -7.97
CA THR A 40 -1.32 7.83 -7.32
C THR A 40 -1.21 7.62 -5.81
N PRO A 41 -1.02 8.67 -4.98
CA PRO A 41 -1.04 8.50 -3.53
C PRO A 41 -2.30 7.81 -3.02
N SER A 42 -3.47 8.15 -3.57
CA SER A 42 -4.74 7.54 -3.14
C SER A 42 -4.85 6.07 -3.54
N THR A 43 -4.45 5.69 -4.76
CA THR A 43 -4.52 4.28 -5.19
C THR A 43 -3.43 3.43 -4.55
N LEU A 44 -2.26 3.99 -4.25
CA LEU A 44 -1.23 3.34 -3.44
C LEU A 44 -1.72 3.06 -2.02
N LEU A 45 -2.34 4.04 -1.36
CA LEU A 45 -2.89 3.84 -0.01
C LEU A 45 -4.08 2.88 -0.01
N ALA A 46 -4.90 2.88 -1.05
CA ALA A 46 -5.99 1.91 -1.19
C ALA A 46 -5.46 0.47 -1.28
N MET A 47 -4.44 0.23 -2.11
CA MET A 47 -3.76 -1.07 -2.22
C MET A 47 -3.20 -1.53 -0.86
N LEU A 48 -2.49 -0.65 -0.15
CA LEU A 48 -1.95 -0.99 1.17
C LEU A 48 -3.05 -1.25 2.22
N ALA A 49 -4.19 -0.55 2.13
CA ALA A 49 -5.33 -0.80 2.99
C ALA A 49 -6.03 -2.13 2.68
N GLU A 50 -6.05 -2.56 1.42
CA GLU A 50 -6.53 -3.89 1.04
C GLU A 50 -5.62 -4.97 1.62
N ASP A 51 -4.30 -4.84 1.48
CA ASP A 51 -3.31 -5.74 2.09
C ASP A 51 -3.50 -5.80 3.62
N ALA A 52 -3.82 -4.68 4.27
CA ALA A 52 -4.12 -4.63 5.71
C ALA A 52 -5.34 -5.47 6.09
N GLY A 53 -6.38 -5.43 5.25
CA GLY A 53 -7.54 -6.30 5.41
C GLY A 53 -7.23 -7.78 5.19
N MET A 54 -6.22 -8.11 4.39
CA MET A 54 -5.82 -9.50 4.13
C MET A 54 -5.12 -10.16 5.32
N VAL A 55 -4.53 -9.40 6.24
CA VAL A 55 -4.04 -9.94 7.53
C VAL A 55 -5.15 -10.72 8.25
N ILE A 56 -6.38 -10.20 8.21
CA ILE A 56 -7.55 -10.81 8.86
C ILE A 56 -8.29 -11.77 7.93
N SER A 57 -8.56 -11.36 6.70
CA SER A 57 -9.46 -12.11 5.81
C SER A 57 -8.79 -13.27 5.08
N ARG A 58 -7.46 -13.23 4.90
CA ARG A 58 -6.65 -14.25 4.23
C ARG A 58 -5.29 -14.41 4.93
N PRO A 59 -5.27 -14.77 6.22
CA PRO A 59 -4.03 -14.91 6.97
C PRO A 59 -3.09 -15.90 6.25
N GLY A 60 -1.83 -15.52 6.09
CA GLY A 60 -0.83 -16.31 5.36
C GLY A 60 -0.81 -16.13 3.83
N SER A 61 -1.72 -15.33 3.24
CA SER A 61 -1.50 -14.85 1.87
C SER A 61 -0.19 -14.06 1.80
N TRP A 62 0.38 -13.94 0.60
CA TRP A 62 1.64 -13.20 0.45
C TRP A 62 1.50 -11.76 0.95
N GLU A 63 0.40 -11.08 0.61
CA GLU A 63 0.06 -9.73 1.05
C GLU A 63 -0.10 -9.65 2.57
N GLY A 64 -0.99 -10.50 3.12
CA GLY A 64 -1.31 -10.51 4.54
C GLY A 64 -0.12 -10.85 5.42
N ALA A 65 0.72 -11.82 5.03
CA ALA A 65 1.89 -12.22 5.79
C ALA A 65 2.97 -11.12 5.81
N ASN A 66 3.22 -10.45 4.68
CA ASN A 66 4.20 -9.36 4.62
C ASN A 66 3.73 -8.16 5.45
N LEU A 67 2.43 -7.86 5.46
CA LEU A 67 1.93 -6.74 6.25
C LEU A 67 1.80 -7.09 7.75
N ALA A 68 1.51 -8.35 8.10
CA ALA A 68 1.61 -8.83 9.48
C ALA A 68 3.04 -8.66 10.03
N GLN A 69 4.07 -8.90 9.19
CA GLN A 69 5.46 -8.65 9.58
C GLN A 69 5.74 -7.17 9.86
N VAL A 70 5.16 -6.24 9.08
CA VAL A 70 5.27 -4.79 9.34
C VAL A 70 4.65 -4.46 10.70
N LEU A 71 3.44 -4.97 10.98
CA LEU A 71 2.76 -4.76 12.26
C LEU A 71 3.53 -5.37 13.45
N SER A 72 4.10 -6.56 13.27
CA SER A 72 4.98 -7.19 14.26
C SER A 72 6.23 -6.36 14.53
N SER A 73 6.80 -5.73 13.49
CA SER A 73 7.95 -4.82 13.64
C SER A 73 7.61 -3.55 14.42
N HIS A 74 6.32 -3.21 14.53
CA HIS A 74 5.79 -2.17 15.42
C HIS A 74 5.39 -2.68 16.82
N GLY A 75 5.58 -3.98 17.11
CA GLY A 75 5.29 -4.59 18.41
C GLY A 75 3.86 -5.13 18.57
N TYR A 76 3.08 -5.21 17.49
CA TYR A 76 1.74 -5.80 17.53
C TYR A 76 1.79 -7.31 17.26
N GLU A 77 1.03 -8.10 18.03
CA GLU A 77 0.71 -9.50 17.69
C GLU A 77 -0.59 -9.52 16.88
N VAL A 78 -0.50 -9.89 15.60
CA VAL A 78 -1.60 -9.93 14.63
C VAL A 78 -1.60 -11.21 13.83
#